data_AF-A0A972KT74-F1
#
_entry.id   AF-A0A972KT74-F1
#
_cell.length_a   1.000
_cell.length_b   1.000
_cell.length_c   1.000
_cell.angle_alpha   90.00
_cell.angle_beta   90.00
_cell.angle_gamma   90.00
#
_symmetry.space_group_name_H-M   'P 1'
#
loop_
_entity.id
_entity.type
_entity.pdbx_description
1 polymer ?
#
loop_
_entity_poly.entity_id
_entity_poly.type
_entity_poly.pdbx_seq_one_letter_code
_entity_poly.pdbx_strand_id
1 'polypeptide(L)'
;MTIPLKTSANSLFVVFVCLALFSGCSRHSVERYIAPKLAGMQLGQVIKGDQAQKIISNLHADMSTDAESAIATYSNRQYKSVAYLTLFESAEKSDTLARSMVEKIAKGGTPFPEPMMRADVAGVWQMEGEKEMNYIVVRSKLLAWLTVDRPVGEAFLQDFLRWIPAERP
;
A
#
# COMPACT_ATOMS: atom_id res chain seq x y z
N MET A 1 26.73 52.82 27.46
CA MET A 1 27.62 51.66 27.67
C MET A 1 26.86 50.64 28.50
N THR A 2 26.66 49.44 27.94
CA THR A 2 26.12 48.19 28.51
C THR A 2 24.75 48.19 29.21
N ILE A 3 23.73 47.65 28.52
CA ILE A 3 22.49 47.13 29.11
C ILE A 3 22.73 45.66 29.50
N PRO A 4 22.55 45.24 30.76
CA PRO A 4 22.68 43.82 31.11
C PRO A 4 21.37 43.09 30.83
N LEU A 5 21.40 42.15 29.89
CA LEU A 5 20.36 41.14 29.73
C LEU A 5 20.52 40.09 30.84
N LYS A 6 19.62 40.14 31.81
CA LYS A 6 19.50 39.13 32.87
C LYS A 6 18.70 37.94 32.34
N THR A 7 19.39 36.98 31.73
CA THR A 7 18.78 35.70 31.36
C THR A 7 18.64 34.84 32.62
N SER A 8 17.40 34.69 33.10
CA SER A 8 17.08 33.76 34.19
C SER A 8 17.05 32.33 33.64
N ALA A 9 17.78 31.43 34.30
CA ALA A 9 17.97 30.03 33.91
C ALA A 9 16.67 29.20 33.86
N ASN A 10 15.54 29.75 34.30
CA ASN A 10 14.26 29.04 34.35
C ASN A 10 13.51 29.01 33.00
N SER A 11 13.92 29.81 32.01
CA SER A 11 13.29 29.81 30.68
C SER A 11 13.80 28.71 29.75
N LEU A 12 14.94 28.08 30.05
CA LEU A 12 15.53 27.07 29.16
C LEU A 12 14.86 25.68 29.30
N PHE A 13 14.30 25.37 30.47
CA PHE A 13 13.72 24.06 30.76
C PHE A 13 12.34 23.85 30.10
N VAL A 14 11.55 24.92 29.96
CA VAL A 14 10.21 24.87 29.35
C VAL A 14 10.28 24.62 27.84
N VAL A 15 11.33 25.13 27.17
CA VAL A 15 11.53 24.93 25.72
C VAL A 15 11.87 23.46 25.39
N PHE A 16 12.62 22.78 26.27
CA PHE A 16 13.00 21.38 26.06
C PHE A 16 11.84 20.40 26.24
N VAL A 17 10.93 20.68 27.19
CA VAL A 17 9.72 19.86 27.42
C VAL A 17 8.71 20.03 26.27
N CYS A 18 8.61 21.21 25.66
CA CYS A 18 7.77 21.42 24.48
C CYS A 18 8.32 20.74 23.21
N LEU A 19 9.65 20.64 23.04
CA LEU A 19 10.23 19.96 21.86
C LEU A 19 10.04 18.43 21.90
N ALA A 20 9.96 17.84 23.09
CA ALA A 20 9.79 16.39 23.27
C ALA A 20 8.36 15.89 23.00
N LEU A 21 7.36 16.78 23.00
CA LEU A 21 5.94 16.42 22.80
C LEU A 21 5.49 16.41 21.32
N PHE A 22 6.35 16.87 20.39
CA PHE A 22 6.09 16.84 18.95
C PHE A 22 6.86 15.76 18.19
N SER A 23 7.40 14.77 18.89
CA SER A 23 7.77 13.47 18.30
C SER A 23 6.51 12.68 17.97
N GLY A 24 5.60 13.27 17.20
CA GLY A 24 4.59 12.51 16.49
C GLY A 24 5.33 11.57 15.57
N CYS A 25 5.50 10.31 16.00
CA CYS A 25 5.88 9.24 15.10
C CYS A 25 4.91 9.33 13.91
N SER A 26 5.39 9.85 12.78
CA SER A 26 4.67 9.76 11.51
C SER A 26 4.64 8.28 11.15
N ARG A 27 3.70 7.54 11.75
CA ARG A 27 3.36 6.20 11.33
C ARG A 27 2.86 6.37 9.89
N HIS A 28 3.67 5.89 8.94
CA HIS A 28 3.23 5.79 7.56
C HIS A 28 1.99 4.92 7.56
N SER A 29 0.86 5.49 7.16
CA SER A 29 -0.41 4.77 7.15
C SER A 29 -0.71 4.30 5.75
N VAL A 30 -1.33 3.12 5.65
CA VAL A 30 -1.75 2.51 4.38
C VAL A 30 -2.66 3.43 3.56
N GLU A 31 -3.36 4.36 4.21
CA GLU A 31 -4.29 5.30 3.56
C GLU A 31 -3.62 6.20 2.51
N ARG A 32 -2.33 6.52 2.67
CA ARG A 32 -1.59 7.39 1.73
C ARG A 32 -1.47 6.75 0.34
N TYR A 33 -1.61 5.43 0.25
CA TYR A 33 -1.52 4.67 -0.99
C TYR A 33 -2.87 4.49 -1.68
N ILE A 34 -3.96 5.05 -1.12
CA ILE A 34 -5.29 5.01 -1.72
C ILE A 34 -5.50 6.26 -2.58
N ALA A 35 -5.51 6.08 -3.88
CA ALA A 35 -5.82 7.15 -4.82
C ALA A 35 -7.33 7.49 -4.77
N PRO A 36 -7.72 8.76 -4.96
CA PRO A 36 -9.14 9.10 -5.09
C PRO A 36 -9.75 8.64 -6.42
N LYS A 37 -8.90 8.39 -7.44
CA LYS A 37 -9.32 8.03 -8.80
C LYS A 37 -8.24 7.23 -9.51
N LEU A 38 -8.62 6.17 -10.22
CA LEU A 38 -7.74 5.32 -11.05
C LEU A 38 -8.46 4.88 -12.33
N ALA A 39 -7.83 4.99 -13.50
CA ALA A 39 -8.38 4.64 -14.82
C ALA A 39 -9.79 5.21 -15.08
N GLY A 40 -10.04 6.45 -14.66
CA GLY A 40 -11.36 7.07 -14.79
C GLY A 40 -12.42 6.59 -13.78
N MET A 41 -12.11 5.60 -12.93
CA MET A 41 -12.97 5.11 -11.85
C MET A 41 -12.75 5.91 -10.56
N GLN A 42 -13.84 6.21 -9.87
CA GLN A 42 -13.81 6.93 -8.60
C GLN A 42 -13.67 5.95 -7.44
N LEU A 43 -12.97 6.36 -6.39
CA LEU A 43 -12.97 5.66 -5.12
C LEU A 43 -14.38 5.63 -4.53
N GLY A 44 -14.89 4.44 -4.24
CA GLY A 44 -16.22 4.25 -3.64
C GLY A 44 -16.13 3.88 -2.17
N GLN A 45 -15.81 2.61 -1.89
CA GLN A 45 -15.75 2.07 -0.53
C GLN A 45 -14.29 1.84 -0.12
N VAL A 46 -13.98 2.15 1.14
CA VAL A 46 -12.72 1.76 1.77
C VAL A 46 -13.01 0.98 3.06
N ILE A 47 -12.47 -0.23 3.15
CA ILE A 47 -12.41 -1.03 4.39
C ILE A 47 -10.99 -0.93 4.93
N LYS A 48 -10.79 -0.72 6.24
CA LYS A 48 -9.48 -0.49 6.85
C LYS A 48 -9.27 -1.31 8.12
N GLY A 49 -8.03 -1.37 8.58
CA GLY A 49 -7.65 -1.96 9.87
C GLY A 49 -7.96 -3.45 9.95
N ASP A 50 -8.32 -3.91 11.14
CA ASP A 50 -8.55 -5.33 11.46
C ASP A 50 -9.56 -5.99 10.52
N GLN A 51 -10.60 -5.25 10.09
CA GLN A 51 -11.57 -5.78 9.14
C GLN A 51 -10.94 -6.07 7.78
N ALA A 52 -10.13 -5.15 7.26
CA ALA A 52 -9.41 -5.35 6.01
C ALA A 52 -8.38 -6.47 6.15
N GLN A 53 -7.64 -6.49 7.25
CA GLN A 53 -6.64 -7.52 7.54
C GLN A 53 -7.28 -8.90 7.55
N LYS A 54 -8.41 -9.08 8.25
CA LYS A 54 -9.14 -10.36 8.28
C LYS A 54 -9.59 -10.81 6.89
N ILE A 55 -10.08 -9.90 6.05
CA ILE A 55 -10.50 -10.23 4.68
C ILE A 55 -9.29 -10.64 3.84
N ILE A 56 -8.19 -9.87 3.89
CA ILE A 56 -6.96 -10.16 3.12
C ILE A 56 -6.35 -11.48 3.57
N SER A 57 -6.30 -11.75 4.88
CA SER A 57 -5.74 -12.99 5.42
C SER A 57 -6.47 -14.23 4.90
N ASN A 58 -7.80 -14.14 4.77
CA ASN A 58 -8.61 -15.23 4.24
C ASN A 58 -8.43 -15.45 2.72
N LEU A 59 -7.95 -14.45 1.98
CA LEU A 59 -7.81 -14.51 0.53
C LEU A 59 -6.42 -14.98 0.08
N HIS A 60 -5.35 -14.52 0.71
CA HIS A 60 -4.02 -14.58 0.11
C HIS A 60 -2.95 -15.29 0.96
N ALA A 61 -3.00 -15.18 2.28
CA ALA A 61 -2.15 -15.89 3.26
C ALA A 61 -2.43 -15.35 4.66
N ASP A 62 -2.09 -16.09 5.72
CA ASP A 62 -2.04 -15.54 7.09
C ASP A 62 -1.13 -14.31 7.13
N MET A 63 -1.73 -13.13 7.22
CA MET A 63 -1.01 -11.88 7.43
C MET A 63 -0.57 -11.83 8.90
N SER A 64 0.68 -11.44 9.16
CA SER A 64 1.11 -11.15 10.54
C SER A 64 0.28 -9.98 11.09
N THR A 65 0.08 -9.97 12.41
CA THR A 65 -0.72 -8.97 13.14
C THR A 65 -0.20 -7.54 13.01
N ASP A 66 1.01 -7.34 12.49
CA ASP A 66 1.75 -6.07 12.58
C ASP A 66 1.68 -5.24 11.29
N ALA A 67 0.71 -5.53 10.42
CA ALA A 67 0.55 -4.85 9.14
C ALA A 67 -0.71 -3.97 9.09
N GLU A 68 -0.61 -2.78 8.48
CA GLU A 68 -1.77 -1.95 8.22
C GLU A 68 -2.42 -2.35 6.89
N SER A 69 -3.70 -2.73 6.93
CA SER A 69 -4.43 -3.18 5.75
C SER A 69 -5.56 -2.25 5.36
N ALA A 70 -5.78 -2.12 4.06
CA ALA A 70 -6.95 -1.46 3.48
C ALA A 70 -7.43 -2.17 2.21
N ILE A 71 -8.73 -2.10 1.95
CA ILE A 71 -9.36 -2.57 0.71
C ILE A 71 -10.09 -1.39 0.11
N ALA A 72 -9.64 -0.93 -1.05
CA ALA A 72 -10.23 0.18 -1.79
C ALA A 72 -10.99 -0.35 -3.01
N THR A 73 -12.28 -0.06 -3.10
CA THR A 73 -13.10 -0.39 -4.26
C THR A 73 -13.27 0.84 -5.15
N TYR A 74 -12.97 0.68 -6.43
CA TYR A 74 -13.11 1.69 -7.47
C TYR A 74 -14.20 1.27 -8.44
N SER A 75 -15.00 2.22 -8.89
CA SER A 75 -15.98 1.96 -9.94
C SER A 75 -16.30 3.18 -10.79
N ASN A 76 -16.83 2.91 -11.98
CA ASN A 76 -17.57 3.87 -12.78
C ASN A 76 -18.86 3.19 -13.31
N ARG A 77 -19.47 3.73 -14.37
CA ARG A 77 -20.69 3.15 -14.95
C ARG A 77 -20.50 1.77 -15.59
N GLN A 78 -19.28 1.40 -15.95
CA GLN A 78 -18.97 0.22 -16.77
C GLN A 78 -18.06 -0.78 -16.06
N TYR A 79 -17.16 -0.30 -15.20
CA TYR A 79 -16.09 -1.11 -14.63
C TYR A 79 -16.05 -1.01 -13.11
N LYS A 80 -15.52 -2.07 -12.49
CA LYS A 80 -15.22 -2.17 -11.07
C LYS A 80 -13.81 -2.74 -10.89
N SER A 81 -13.13 -2.29 -9.85
CA SER A 81 -11.81 -2.80 -9.49
C SER A 81 -11.59 -2.71 -7.99
N VAL A 82 -10.73 -3.56 -7.46
CA VAL A 82 -10.43 -3.63 -6.02
C VAL A 82 -8.92 -3.63 -5.84
N ALA A 83 -8.43 -2.79 -4.93
CA ALA A 83 -7.05 -2.78 -4.48
C ALA A 83 -6.99 -3.25 -3.02
N TYR A 84 -6.35 -4.39 -2.79
CA TYR A 84 -6.02 -4.89 -1.46
C TYR A 84 -4.62 -4.41 -1.12
N LEU A 85 -4.51 -3.52 -0.15
CA LEU A 85 -3.27 -2.86 0.24
C LEU A 85 -2.84 -3.36 1.60
N THR A 86 -1.58 -3.74 1.73
CA THR A 86 -0.97 -4.03 3.02
C THR A 86 0.38 -3.31 3.12
N LEU A 87 0.52 -2.52 4.18
CA LEU A 87 1.74 -1.85 4.55
C LEU A 87 2.42 -2.59 5.71
N PHE A 88 3.63 -3.07 5.47
CA PHE A 88 4.44 -3.82 6.43
C PHE A 88 5.42 -2.93 7.19
N GLU A 89 6.05 -3.48 8.21
CA GLU A 89 7.11 -2.80 8.95
C GLU A 89 8.41 -2.68 8.13
N SER A 90 8.67 -3.60 7.20
CA SER A 90 9.87 -3.65 6.37
C SER A 90 9.55 -4.06 4.93
N ALA A 91 10.41 -3.63 4.00
CA ALA A 91 10.29 -4.00 2.58
C ALA A 91 10.53 -5.50 2.34
N GLU A 92 11.37 -6.11 3.18
CA GLU A 92 11.64 -7.55 3.17
C GLU A 92 10.37 -8.37 3.47
N LYS A 93 9.53 -7.93 4.43
CA LYS A 93 8.26 -8.61 4.74
C LYS A 93 7.30 -8.57 3.55
N SER A 94 7.16 -7.43 2.87
CA SER A 94 6.32 -7.30 1.66
C SER A 94 6.84 -8.13 0.50
N ASP A 95 8.15 -8.12 0.23
CA ASP A 95 8.76 -8.90 -0.87
C ASP A 95 8.63 -10.40 -0.60
N THR A 96 8.94 -10.84 0.63
CA THR A 96 8.82 -12.25 1.03
C THR A 96 7.40 -12.76 0.85
N LEU A 97 6.40 -11.99 1.28
CA LEU A 97 5.01 -12.41 1.13
C LEU A 97 4.57 -12.42 -0.34
N ALA A 98 4.96 -11.42 -1.13
CA ALA A 98 4.67 -11.37 -2.56
C ALA A 98 5.24 -12.60 -3.29
N ARG A 99 6.50 -12.96 -3.02
CA ARG A 99 7.12 -14.18 -3.57
C ARG A 99 6.38 -15.43 -3.15
N SER A 100 6.02 -15.55 -1.88
CA SER A 100 5.22 -16.68 -1.39
C SER A 100 3.88 -16.80 -2.12
N MET A 101 3.21 -15.68 -2.38
CA MET A 101 1.95 -15.65 -3.15
C MET A 101 2.17 -16.09 -4.59
N VAL A 102 3.17 -15.54 -5.27
CA VAL A 102 3.53 -15.91 -6.64
C VAL A 102 3.86 -17.39 -6.75
N GLU A 103 4.69 -17.92 -5.84
CA GLU A 103 5.07 -19.33 -5.81
C GLU A 103 3.87 -20.25 -5.56
N LYS A 104 2.95 -19.88 -4.66
CA LYS A 104 1.73 -20.65 -4.40
C LYS A 104 0.83 -20.71 -5.64
N ILE A 105 0.66 -19.59 -6.33
CA ILE A 105 -0.14 -19.54 -7.56
C ILE A 105 0.52 -20.37 -8.67
N ALA A 106 1.84 -20.22 -8.85
CA ALA A 106 2.61 -20.96 -9.86
C ALA A 106 2.61 -22.48 -9.62
N LYS A 107 2.54 -22.93 -8.35
CA LYS A 107 2.37 -24.36 -8.01
C LYS A 107 1.01 -24.93 -8.41
N GLY A 108 0.05 -24.11 -8.82
CA GLY A 108 -1.30 -24.52 -9.20
C GLY A 108 -2.23 -24.73 -8.00
N GLY A 109 -3.46 -25.18 -8.26
CA GLY A 109 -4.49 -25.35 -7.23
C GLY A 109 -5.16 -24.04 -6.78
N THR A 110 -4.91 -22.94 -7.49
CA THR A 110 -5.59 -21.66 -7.33
C THR A 110 -6.42 -21.35 -8.58
N PRO A 111 -7.46 -20.50 -8.51
CA PRO A 111 -8.22 -20.08 -9.69
C PRO A 111 -7.47 -19.08 -10.58
N PHE A 112 -6.26 -18.65 -10.18
CA PHE A 112 -5.50 -17.64 -10.90
C PHE A 112 -4.55 -18.28 -11.92
N PRO A 113 -4.40 -17.67 -13.12
CA PRO A 113 -3.35 -18.03 -14.07
C PRO A 113 -1.95 -17.88 -13.46
N GLU A 114 -0.95 -18.50 -14.11
CA GLU A 114 0.44 -18.38 -13.70
C GLU A 114 0.91 -16.91 -13.70
N PRO A 115 1.54 -16.42 -12.62
CA PRO A 115 1.99 -15.03 -12.56
C PRO A 115 3.24 -14.82 -13.40
N MET A 116 3.21 -13.79 -14.25
CA MET A 116 4.37 -13.37 -15.05
C MET A 116 4.95 -12.07 -14.48
N MET A 117 6.26 -12.05 -14.21
CA MET A 117 6.92 -10.81 -13.81
C MET A 117 6.99 -9.85 -15.02
N ARG A 118 6.61 -8.59 -14.81
CA ARG A 118 6.70 -7.56 -15.84
C ARG A 118 8.14 -7.12 -16.07
N ALA A 119 8.54 -7.07 -17.33
CA ALA A 119 9.90 -6.65 -17.72
C ALA A 119 10.10 -5.12 -17.66
N ASP A 120 9.02 -4.35 -17.84
CA ASP A 120 9.03 -2.89 -17.87
C ASP A 120 8.95 -2.25 -16.48
N VAL A 121 8.45 -2.99 -15.49
CA VAL A 121 8.24 -2.48 -14.14
C VAL A 121 8.65 -3.53 -13.11
N ALA A 122 9.77 -3.29 -12.41
CA ALA A 122 10.23 -4.14 -11.33
C ALA A 122 9.17 -4.27 -10.22
N GLY A 123 9.14 -5.42 -9.54
CA GLY A 123 8.23 -5.68 -8.42
C GLY A 123 6.75 -5.73 -8.82
N VAL A 124 6.45 -5.99 -10.10
CA VAL A 124 5.08 -6.21 -10.58
C VAL A 124 4.99 -7.59 -11.24
N TRP A 125 4.07 -8.40 -10.75
CA TRP A 125 3.63 -9.63 -11.40
C TRP A 125 2.21 -9.44 -11.92
N GLN A 126 1.95 -9.95 -13.12
CA GLN A 126 0.65 -9.90 -13.77
C GLN A 126 0.09 -11.30 -13.99
N MET A 127 -1.22 -11.42 -13.87
CA MET A 127 -1.99 -12.64 -14.17
C MET A 127 -3.20 -12.23 -15.01
N GLU A 128 -3.31 -12.79 -16.21
CA GLU A 128 -4.36 -12.43 -17.17
C GLU A 128 -5.50 -13.44 -17.14
N GLY A 129 -6.59 -13.10 -16.46
CA GLY A 129 -7.84 -13.85 -16.52
C GLY A 129 -8.67 -13.48 -17.77
N GLU A 130 -9.75 -14.22 -17.99
CA GLU A 130 -10.65 -13.95 -19.13
C GLU A 130 -11.29 -12.56 -19.03
N LYS A 131 -11.79 -12.20 -17.84
CA LYS A 131 -12.53 -10.96 -17.58
C LYS A 131 -11.75 -9.93 -16.77
N GLU A 132 -10.73 -10.36 -16.06
CA GLU A 132 -10.01 -9.55 -15.08
C GLU A 132 -8.50 -9.67 -15.27
N MET A 133 -7.80 -8.57 -15.01
CA MET A 133 -6.35 -8.54 -14.82
C MET A 133 -6.09 -8.52 -13.32
N ASN A 134 -5.20 -9.40 -12.86
CA ASN A 134 -4.70 -9.37 -11.49
C ASN A 134 -3.24 -8.94 -11.47
N TYR A 135 -2.89 -8.06 -10.54
CA TYR A 135 -1.51 -7.60 -10.35
C TYR A 135 -1.08 -7.77 -8.91
N ILE A 136 0.12 -8.29 -8.70
CA ILE A 136 0.83 -8.22 -7.42
C ILE A 136 1.89 -7.14 -7.58
N VAL A 137 1.83 -6.09 -6.76
CA VAL A 137 2.73 -4.94 -6.81
C VAL A 137 3.45 -4.80 -5.47
N VAL A 138 4.76 -4.75 -5.50
CA VAL A 138 5.63 -4.49 -4.33
C VAL A 138 6.35 -3.17 -4.53
N ARG A 139 6.27 -2.28 -3.52
CA ARG A 139 7.00 -1.00 -3.48
C ARG A 139 7.42 -0.69 -2.05
N SER A 140 8.71 -0.76 -1.75
CA SER A 140 9.22 -0.61 -0.39
C SER A 140 8.41 -1.52 0.55
N LYS A 141 7.76 -0.96 1.58
CA LYS A 141 6.94 -1.67 2.57
C LYS A 141 5.52 -2.02 2.11
N LEU A 142 5.10 -1.58 0.92
CA LEU A 142 3.76 -1.80 0.40
C LEU A 142 3.72 -3.08 -0.44
N LEU A 143 2.74 -3.93 -0.15
CA LEU A 143 2.22 -4.95 -1.05
C LEU A 143 0.80 -4.56 -1.47
N ALA A 144 0.53 -4.58 -2.77
CA ALA A 144 -0.80 -4.41 -3.30
C ALA A 144 -1.18 -5.59 -4.20
N TRP A 145 -2.36 -6.17 -3.96
CA TRP A 145 -3.04 -7.03 -4.93
C TRP A 145 -4.13 -6.21 -5.60
N LEU A 146 -4.09 -6.10 -6.92
CA LEU A 146 -5.07 -5.37 -7.71
C LEU A 146 -5.89 -6.39 -8.51
N THR A 147 -7.22 -6.33 -8.40
CA THR A 147 -8.13 -7.08 -9.26
C THR A 147 -8.93 -6.06 -10.07
N VAL A 148 -8.77 -6.09 -11.39
CA VAL A 148 -9.18 -5.01 -12.29
C VAL A 148 -9.91 -5.59 -13.49
N ASP A 149 -11.04 -5.01 -13.88
CA ASP A 149 -11.69 -5.37 -15.15
C ASP A 149 -10.71 -5.22 -16.33
N ARG A 150 -10.64 -6.26 -17.16
CA ARG A 150 -9.61 -6.38 -18.21
C ARG A 150 -9.51 -5.17 -19.15
N PRO A 151 -10.61 -4.55 -19.62
CA PRO A 151 -10.52 -3.39 -20.52
C PRO A 151 -9.80 -2.16 -19.94
N VAL A 152 -9.71 -2.06 -18.61
CA VAL A 152 -9.06 -0.94 -17.91
C VAL A 152 -7.81 -1.35 -17.14
N GLY A 153 -7.39 -2.62 -17.28
CA GLY A 153 -6.28 -3.24 -16.55
C GLY A 153 -4.99 -2.43 -16.57
N GLU A 154 -4.47 -2.13 -17.77
CA GLU A 154 -3.19 -1.42 -17.92
C GLU A 154 -3.29 0.01 -17.42
N ALA A 155 -4.35 0.73 -17.79
CA ALA A 155 -4.55 2.12 -17.35
C ALA A 155 -4.64 2.22 -15.82
N PHE A 156 -5.28 1.24 -15.16
CA PHE A 156 -5.43 1.20 -13.72
C PHE A 156 -4.07 0.98 -13.04
N LEU A 157 -3.29 0.01 -13.51
CA LEU A 157 -1.95 -0.23 -13.01
C LEU A 157 -1.06 1.02 -13.17
N GLN A 158 -1.09 1.66 -14.33
CA GLN A 158 -0.29 2.87 -14.59
C GLN A 158 -0.67 4.04 -13.68
N ASP A 159 -1.96 4.30 -13.49
CA ASP A 159 -2.43 5.32 -12.54
C ASP A 159 -2.02 4.96 -11.09
N PHE A 160 -2.14 3.69 -10.72
CA PHE A 160 -1.77 3.22 -9.38
C PHE A 160 -0.29 3.41 -9.11
N LEU A 161 0.57 3.01 -10.06
CA LEU A 161 2.02 3.16 -9.98
C LEU A 161 2.47 4.63 -9.98
N ARG A 162 1.74 5.53 -10.64
CA ARG A 162 1.99 6.98 -10.56
C ARG A 162 1.60 7.57 -9.21
N TRP A 163 0.57 7.03 -8.57
CA TRP A 163 0.08 7.52 -7.28
C TRP A 163 1.02 7.13 -6.13
N ILE A 164 1.49 5.89 -6.13
CA ILE A 164 2.36 5.40 -5.07
C ILE A 164 3.81 5.84 -5.31
N PRO A 165 4.55 6.26 -4.27
CA PRO A 165 5.93 6.70 -4.44
C PRO A 165 6.79 5.56 -4.97
N ALA A 166 7.59 5.85 -6.01
CA ALA A 166 8.74 5.02 -6.36
C ALA A 166 9.69 4.99 -5.15
N GLU A 167 10.37 3.87 -4.93
CA GLU A 167 11.34 3.75 -3.85
C GLU A 167 12.32 4.93 -3.89
N ARG A 168 12.44 5.67 -2.78
CA ARG A 168 13.63 6.49 -2.59
C ARG A 168 14.74 5.52 -2.19
N PRO A 169 15.89 5.52 -2.89
CA PRO A 169 17.06 4.77 -2.46
C PRO A 169 17.50 5.17 -1.05
#